data_AF-A0A8C0VVF5-F1
#
_entry.id   AF-A0A8C0VVF5-F1
#
_cell.length_a   1.000
_cell.length_b   1.000
_cell.length_c   1.000
_cell.angle_alpha   90.00
_cell.angle_beta   90.00
_cell.angle_gamma   90.00
#
_symmetry.space_group_name_H-M   'P 1'
#
loop_
_entity.id
_entity.type
_entity.pdbx_description
1 polymer ?
#
loop_
_entity_poly.entity_id
_entity_poly.type
_entity_poly.pdbx_seq_one_letter_code
_entity_poly.pdbx_strand_id
1 'polypeptide(L)'
;MKTSVLLSWEIPENYNSAMPFKILYDDGKMVEEVDGRATQKLIVNLKPEKSYSFVLTNRGNSAGGLQHRVTAKTAPDVLRTKPAFIGKTNLDGMITVQLPEVPANENIK
;
A
#
# COMPACT_ATOMS: atom_id res chain seq x y z
N MET A 1 -0.32 -7.02 -11.39
CA MET A 1 -1.35 -6.31 -10.58
C MET A 1 -0.77 -5.03 -10.01
N LYS A 2 -1.59 -4.02 -9.67
CA LYS A 2 -1.14 -2.82 -8.93
C LYS A 2 -1.66 -2.89 -7.50
N THR A 3 -0.85 -2.50 -6.53
CA THR A 3 -1.22 -2.48 -5.11
C THR A 3 -1.34 -1.06 -4.58
N SER A 4 -1.83 -0.95 -3.35
CA SER A 4 -1.97 0.34 -2.65
C SER A 4 -1.68 0.19 -1.16
N VAL A 5 -1.40 1.31 -0.51
CA VAL A 5 -1.28 1.43 0.94
C VAL A 5 -2.10 2.64 1.37
N LEU A 6 -3.01 2.44 2.32
CA LEU A 6 -3.70 3.54 3.01
C LEU A 6 -2.86 3.93 4.22
N LEU A 7 -2.44 5.18 4.26
CA LEU A 7 -1.78 5.77 5.42
C LEU A 7 -2.81 6.59 6.20
N SER A 8 -2.75 6.51 7.53
CA SER A 8 -3.58 7.31 8.43
C SER A 8 -2.74 7.79 9.61
N TRP A 9 -3.02 9.00 10.09
CA TRP A 9 -2.26 9.65 11.16
C TRP A 9 -3.15 10.64 11.93
N GLU A 10 -2.67 11.01 13.11
CA GLU A 10 -3.28 12.05 13.95
C GLU A 10 -2.52 13.37 13.81
N ILE A 11 -3.23 14.49 13.93
CA ILE A 11 -2.65 15.84 13.87
C ILE A 11 -2.47 16.36 15.30
N PRO A 12 -1.26 16.76 15.71
CA PRO A 12 -1.05 17.38 17.03
C PRO A 12 -1.86 18.67 17.20
N GLU A 13 -2.39 18.92 18.40
CA GLU A 13 -3.25 20.09 18.69
C GLU A 13 -2.60 21.43 18.32
N ASN A 14 -1.27 21.53 18.43
CA ASN A 14 -0.50 22.74 18.15
C ASN A 14 -0.01 22.86 16.70
N TYR A 15 -0.48 22.00 15.79
CA TYR A 15 -0.10 22.04 14.38
C TYR A 15 -0.85 23.14 13.61
N ASN A 16 -0.12 23.94 12.82
CA ASN A 16 -0.74 24.87 11.89
C ASN A 16 -1.29 24.13 10.67
N SER A 17 -2.59 23.85 10.67
CA SER A 17 -3.28 23.11 9.61
C SER A 17 -3.32 23.80 8.24
N ALA A 18 -2.94 25.09 8.15
CA ALA A 18 -2.74 25.76 6.86
C ALA A 18 -1.49 25.26 6.12
N MET A 19 -0.61 24.54 6.81
CA MET A 19 0.64 24.04 6.27
C MET A 19 0.48 22.61 5.73
N PRO A 20 0.74 22.35 4.44
CA PRO A 20 0.56 21.02 3.86
C PRO A 20 1.60 20.02 4.39
N PHE A 21 1.24 18.75 4.34
CA PHE A 21 2.18 17.64 4.53
C PHE A 21 2.76 17.19 3.18
N LYS A 22 3.87 16.47 3.26
CA LYS A 22 4.47 15.72 2.18
C LYS A 22 4.69 14.29 2.64
N ILE A 23 4.41 13.33 1.76
CA ILE A 23 4.74 11.93 1.95
C ILE A 23 5.87 11.58 0.98
N LEU A 24 7.03 11.20 1.53
CA LEU A 24 8.19 10.77 0.77
C LEU A 24 8.30 9.25 0.81
N TYR A 25 8.54 8.61 -0.33
CA TYR A 25 8.76 7.17 -0.41
C TYR A 25 9.67 6.80 -1.58
N ASP A 26 10.02 5.52 -1.68
CA ASP A 26 10.99 5.00 -2.67
C ASP A 26 12.33 5.75 -2.58
N ASP A 27 12.90 5.78 -1.38
CA ASP A 27 14.14 6.50 -1.04
C ASP A 27 14.08 8.01 -1.33
N GLY A 28 12.89 8.60 -1.18
CA GLY A 28 12.65 10.03 -1.38
C GLY A 28 12.50 10.45 -2.84
N LYS A 29 12.49 9.50 -3.79
CA LYS A 29 12.26 9.79 -5.21
C LYS A 29 10.82 10.18 -5.51
N MET A 30 9.89 9.66 -4.72
CA MET A 30 8.47 9.96 -4.87
C MET A 30 8.02 10.90 -3.76
N VAL A 31 7.20 11.89 -4.13
CA VAL A 31 6.66 12.91 -3.23
C VAL A 31 5.18 13.06 -3.51
N GLU A 32 4.35 12.89 -2.49
CA GLU A 32 2.92 13.18 -2.53
C GLU A 32 2.63 14.39 -1.65
N GLU A 33 2.03 15.43 -2.23
CA GLU A 33 1.52 16.56 -1.46
C GLU A 33 0.15 16.22 -0.87
N VAL A 34 -0.03 16.62 0.38
CA VAL A 34 -1.21 16.29 1.17
C VAL A 34 -1.66 17.55 1.92
N ASP A 35 -2.96 17.81 1.89
CA ASP A 35 -3.55 18.93 2.63
C ASP A 35 -3.21 18.84 4.13
N GLY A 36 -2.93 19.98 4.77
CA GLY A 36 -2.50 20.05 6.17
C GLY A 36 -3.55 19.63 7.19
N ARG A 37 -4.82 19.47 6.77
CA ARG A 37 -5.94 18.99 7.59
C ARG A 37 -6.27 17.53 7.33
N ALA A 38 -5.68 16.92 6.30
CA ALA A 38 -5.93 15.52 6.01
C ALA A 38 -5.25 14.64 7.07
N THR A 39 -5.93 13.57 7.43
CA THR A 39 -5.49 12.54 8.38
C THR A 39 -5.27 11.19 7.71
N GLN A 40 -5.42 11.13 6.38
CA GLN A 40 -5.21 9.93 5.59
C GLN A 40 -4.83 10.23 4.15
N LYS A 41 -4.11 9.30 3.51
CA LYS A 41 -3.80 9.33 2.08
C LYS A 41 -3.66 7.90 1.55
N LEU A 42 -4.33 7.63 0.43
CA LEU A 42 -4.17 6.40 -0.33
C LEU A 42 -3.02 6.57 -1.33
N ILE A 43 -1.97 5.76 -1.19
CA ILE A 43 -0.87 5.66 -2.15
C ILE A 43 -1.17 4.48 -3.08
N VAL A 44 -1.36 4.76 -4.36
CA VAL A 44 -1.75 3.77 -5.39
C VAL A 44 -0.59 3.45 -6.32
N ASN A 45 -0.80 2.49 -7.22
CA ASN A 45 0.17 2.09 -8.25
C ASN A 45 1.50 1.56 -7.70
N LEU A 46 1.50 1.00 -6.50
CA LEU A 46 2.68 0.37 -5.91
C LEU A 46 2.92 -1.01 -6.55
N LYS A 47 4.19 -1.45 -6.49
CA LYS A 47 4.57 -2.79 -6.93
C LYS A 47 4.11 -3.80 -5.86
N PRO A 48 3.54 -4.95 -6.25
CA PRO A 48 3.22 -6.02 -5.31
C PRO A 48 4.48 -6.58 -4.65
N GLU A 49 4.29 -7.22 -3.48
CA GLU A 49 5.35 -7.91 -2.73
C GLU A 49 6.58 -7.05 -2.34
N LYS A 50 6.48 -5.72 -2.42
CA LYS A 50 7.57 -4.81 -2.07
C LYS A 50 7.31 -4.14 -0.72
N SER A 51 8.33 -4.09 0.12
CA SER A 51 8.34 -3.24 1.32
C SER A 51 8.65 -1.81 0.94
N TYR A 52 7.81 -0.87 1.38
CA TYR A 52 7.98 0.56 1.19
C TYR A 52 8.13 1.25 2.53
N SER A 53 9.04 2.22 2.61
CA SER A 53 9.12 3.16 3.72
C SER A 53 8.49 4.48 3.30
N PHE A 54 7.55 4.97 4.11
CA PHE A 54 6.84 6.23 3.90
C PHE A 54 7.21 7.20 5.01
N VAL A 55 7.57 8.43 4.64
CA VAL A 55 7.88 9.51 5.57
C VAL A 55 6.85 10.61 5.42
N LEU A 56 6.04 10.83 6.45
CA LEU A 56 5.16 11.98 6.56
C LEU A 56 5.96 13.16 7.16
N THR A 57 6.00 14.29 6.48
CA THR A 57 6.71 15.50 6.94
C THR A 57 5.96 16.78 6.59
N ASN A 58 6.11 17.85 7.40
CA ASN A 58 5.57 19.17 7.07
C ASN A 58 6.63 20.20 6.64
N ARG A 59 7.93 19.94 6.83
CA ARG A 59 9.01 20.93 6.61
C ARG A 59 10.23 20.32 5.93
N GLY A 60 10.07 19.75 4.73
CA GLY A 60 11.21 19.30 3.92
C GLY A 60 12.29 18.57 4.75
N ASN A 61 13.56 18.99 4.61
CA ASN A 61 14.71 18.44 5.34
C ASN A 61 15.29 19.43 6.39
N SER A 62 14.46 20.33 6.94
CA SER A 62 14.90 21.35 7.91
C SER A 62 14.69 20.88 9.35
N ALA A 63 15.64 21.19 10.24
CA ALA A 63 15.57 20.83 11.66
C ALA A 63 14.34 21.47 12.35
N GLY A 64 13.52 20.65 13.01
CA GLY A 64 12.36 21.09 13.81
C GLY A 64 10.99 20.92 13.16
N GLY A 65 10.88 20.21 12.02
CA GLY A 65 9.61 19.79 11.42
C GLY A 65 9.05 18.48 12.00
N LEU A 66 7.74 18.27 11.86
CA LEU A 66 7.13 16.95 12.08
C LEU A 66 7.75 15.99 11.06
N GLN A 67 8.27 14.85 11.53
CA GLN A 67 8.72 13.76 10.68
C GLN A 67 8.33 12.43 11.33
N HIS A 68 7.57 11.62 10.62
CA HIS A 68 7.23 10.27 11.06
C HIS A 68 7.45 9.26 9.94
N ARG A 69 8.01 8.09 10.26
CA ARG A 69 8.35 7.06 9.29
C ARG A 69 7.64 5.76 9.63
N VAL A 70 6.94 5.20 8.65
CA VAL A 70 6.31 3.89 8.74
C VAL A 70 6.73 3.01 7.57
N THR A 71 6.64 1.70 7.75
CA THR A 71 6.96 0.72 6.71
C THR A 71 5.74 -0.16 6.48
N ALA A 72 5.41 -0.43 5.21
CA ALA A 72 4.35 -1.36 4.85
C ALA A 72 4.82 -2.27 3.71
N LYS A 73 4.47 -3.56 3.79
CA LYS A 73 4.68 -4.52 2.70
C LYS A 73 3.38 -4.65 1.91
N THR A 74 3.45 -4.39 0.61
CA THR A 74 2.27 -4.54 -0.26
C THR A 74 1.93 -6.00 -0.48
N ALA A 75 0.64 -6.29 -0.70
CA ALA A 75 0.14 -7.63 -0.98
C ALA A 75 0.89 -8.31 -2.17
N PRO A 76 1.01 -9.65 -2.16
CA PRO A 76 1.56 -10.40 -3.29
C PRO A 76 0.66 -10.31 -4.53
N ASP A 77 1.22 -10.63 -5.70
CA ASP A 77 0.46 -10.72 -6.95
C ASP A 77 -0.20 -12.10 -7.05
N VAL A 78 -1.38 -12.25 -6.44
CA VAL A 78 -2.07 -13.54 -6.25
C VAL A 78 -2.85 -14.00 -7.49
N LEU A 79 -3.26 -13.09 -8.38
CA LEU A 79 -4.19 -13.39 -9.47
C LEU A 79 -3.55 -13.13 -10.84
N ARG A 80 -2.36 -13.71 -11.07
CA ARG A 80 -1.66 -13.55 -12.35
C ARG A 80 -2.43 -14.15 -13.53
N THR A 81 -3.23 -15.18 -13.29
CA THR A 81 -4.03 -15.87 -14.31
C THR A 81 -5.40 -16.24 -13.76
N LYS A 82 -6.38 -16.42 -14.65
CA LYS A 82 -7.69 -16.97 -14.27
C LYS A 82 -7.56 -18.45 -13.89
N PRO A 83 -8.43 -18.97 -13.01
CA PRO A 83 -8.55 -20.41 -12.80
C PRO A 83 -8.80 -21.15 -14.11
N ALA A 84 -8.23 -22.34 -14.25
CA ALA A 84 -8.42 -23.21 -15.41
C ALA A 84 -9.47 -24.27 -15.11
N PHE A 85 -10.33 -24.59 -16.07
CA PHE A 85 -11.28 -25.69 -15.93
C PHE A 85 -10.57 -27.03 -16.09
N ILE A 86 -10.77 -27.93 -15.12
CA ILE A 86 -10.31 -29.31 -15.24
C ILE A 86 -11.52 -30.15 -15.64
N GLY A 87 -11.61 -30.47 -16.93
CA GLY A 87 -12.59 -31.43 -17.45
C GLY A 87 -13.99 -30.85 -17.73
N LYS A 88 -14.96 -31.77 -17.88
CA LYS A 88 -16.39 -31.46 -18.10
C LYS A 88 -17.14 -31.40 -16.76
N THR A 89 -18.29 -30.75 -16.75
CA THR A 89 -19.20 -30.72 -15.60
C THR A 89 -19.54 -32.15 -15.14
N ASN A 90 -19.46 -32.37 -13.83
CA ASN A 90 -19.82 -33.62 -13.18
C ASN A 90 -21.33 -33.87 -13.30
N LEU A 91 -21.76 -35.12 -13.09
CA LEU A 91 -23.17 -35.54 -13.18
C LEU A 91 -24.10 -34.82 -12.17
N ASP A 92 -23.54 -34.33 -11.07
CA ASP A 92 -24.21 -33.54 -10.04
C ASP A 92 -24.24 -32.03 -10.35
N GLY A 93 -23.72 -31.61 -11.51
CA GLY A 93 -23.63 -30.21 -11.91
C GLY A 93 -22.41 -29.46 -11.37
N MET A 94 -21.52 -30.11 -10.62
CA MET A 94 -20.30 -29.48 -10.11
C MET A 94 -19.20 -29.38 -11.19
N ILE A 95 -18.31 -28.39 -11.02
CA ILE A 95 -17.16 -28.19 -11.91
C ILE A 95 -15.89 -28.07 -11.07
N THR A 96 -14.86 -28.82 -11.43
CA THR A 96 -13.54 -28.72 -10.81
C THR A 96 -12.71 -27.66 -11.54
N VAL A 97 -12.12 -26.74 -10.77
CA VAL A 97 -11.21 -25.71 -11.31
C VAL A 97 -9.84 -25.82 -10.67
N GLN A 98 -8.80 -25.60 -11.47
CA GLN A 98 -7.45 -25.40 -11.01
C GLN A 98 -7.25 -23.93 -10.68
N LEU A 99 -6.94 -23.63 -9.42
CA LEU A 99 -6.52 -22.29 -9.04
C LEU A 99 -5.05 -22.06 -9.46
N PRO A 100 -4.68 -20.82 -9.84
CA PRO A 100 -3.28 -20.47 -10.05
C PRO A 100 -2.45 -20.71 -8.79
N GLU A 101 -1.19 -21.09 -8.96
CA GLU A 101 -0.26 -21.18 -7.83
C GLU A 101 -0.07 -19.80 -7.20
N VAL A 102 -0.28 -19.72 -5.89
CA VAL A 102 -0.01 -18.52 -5.10
C VAL A 102 1.33 -18.73 -4.40
N PRO A 103 2.29 -17.80 -4.53
CA PRO A 103 3.53 -17.87 -3.76
C PRO A 103 3.21 -17.94 -2.26
N ALA A 104 3.58 -19.04 -1.61
CA ALA A 104 3.47 -19.17 -0.16
C ALA A 104 4.49 -18.21 0.48
N ASN A 105 4.02 -17.05 0.96
CA ASN A 105 4.87 -16.14 1.72
C ASN A 105 4.85 -16.55 3.20
N GLU A 106 5.99 -17.02 3.73
CA GLU A 106 6.17 -17.50 5.11
C GLU A 106 5.91 -16.46 6.22
N ASN A 107 5.56 -15.22 5.90
CA ASN A 107 5.52 -14.12 6.87
C ASN A 107 4.28 -13.22 6.72
N ILE A 108 3.09 -13.82 6.68
CA ILE A 108 1.87 -13.10 7.08
C ILE A 108 1.65 -13.43 8.56
N LYS A 109 2.23 -12.61 9.44
CA LYS A 109 1.91 -12.61 10.88
C LYS A 109 0.76 -11.64 11.14
#